data_AF-A0A942IGU8-F1
#
_entry.id   AF-A0A942IGU8-F1
#
_cell.length_a   1.000
_cell.length_b   1.000
_cell.length_c   1.000
_cell.angle_alpha   90.00
_cell.angle_beta   90.00
_cell.angle_gamma   90.00
#
_symmetry.space_group_name_H-M   'P 1'
#
loop_
_entity.id
_entity.type
_entity.pdbx_description
1 polymer ?
#
loop_
_entity_poly.entity_id
_entity_poly.type
_entity_poly.pdbx_seq_one_letter_code
_entity_poly.pdbx_strand_id
1 'polypeptide(L)'
;MLYFQQPFNDKPSNEEETVTSKVISQTDLKSLTLKGRGKVRDIYDLGDRLLIVATDRISAFDVVMPNPIPDKGRILTQLSKFWFD
;
A
#
# COMPACT_ATOMS: atom_id res chain seq x y z
N MET A 1 7.06 -18.16 -45.95
CA MET A 1 7.19 -19.53 -45.41
C MET A 1 7.23 -19.39 -43.90
N LEU A 2 6.20 -19.90 -43.23
CA LEU A 2 5.76 -19.52 -41.88
C LEU A 2 6.59 -20.23 -40.80
N TYR A 3 7.15 -19.47 -39.86
CA TYR A 3 7.60 -20.02 -38.57
C TYR A 3 6.38 -20.08 -37.65
N PHE A 4 5.88 -21.30 -37.41
CA PHE A 4 4.87 -21.60 -36.42
C PHE A 4 5.45 -21.38 -35.01
N GLN A 5 4.95 -20.38 -34.30
CA GLN A 5 5.11 -20.25 -32.85
C GLN A 5 4.44 -21.46 -32.20
N GLN A 6 5.19 -22.31 -31.50
CA GLN A 6 4.62 -23.31 -30.58
C GLN A 6 3.95 -22.54 -29.42
N PRO A 7 2.74 -22.90 -28.97
CA PRO A 7 2.14 -22.24 -27.82
C PRO A 7 2.98 -22.56 -26.58
N PHE A 8 3.42 -21.51 -25.89
CA PHE A 8 4.02 -21.59 -24.57
C PHE A 8 2.96 -22.09 -23.59
N ASN A 9 2.83 -23.41 -23.49
CA ASN A 9 1.96 -24.08 -22.53
C ASN A 9 2.79 -24.58 -21.36
N ASP A 10 3.38 -23.65 -20.63
CA ASP A 10 3.80 -23.90 -19.26
C ASP A 10 2.63 -23.49 -18.36
N LYS A 11 1.82 -24.48 -17.96
CA LYS A 11 1.05 -24.32 -16.72
C LYS A 11 2.07 -24.38 -15.59
N PRO A 12 2.31 -23.30 -14.82
CA PRO A 12 2.94 -23.49 -13.53
C PRO A 12 1.96 -24.27 -12.65
N SER A 13 2.28 -25.54 -12.43
CA SER A 13 1.72 -26.35 -11.35
C SER A 13 2.29 -25.83 -10.05
N ASN A 14 1.66 -24.79 -9.50
CA ASN A 14 1.59 -24.43 -8.10
C ASN A 14 0.47 -23.40 -8.02
N GLU A 15 -0.51 -23.64 -7.16
CA GLU A 15 -1.49 -22.62 -6.80
C GLU A 15 -0.70 -21.36 -6.43
N GLU A 16 -0.75 -20.33 -7.29
CA GLU A 16 -0.45 -18.98 -6.85
C GLU A 16 -1.48 -18.70 -5.76
N GLU A 17 -1.10 -18.96 -4.49
CA GLU A 17 -1.69 -18.27 -3.37
C GLU A 17 -1.57 -16.79 -3.73
N THR A 18 -2.64 -16.26 -4.29
CA THR A 18 -2.80 -14.84 -4.52
C THR A 18 -2.80 -14.26 -3.13
N VAL A 19 -1.62 -13.84 -2.67
CA VAL A 19 -1.42 -13.12 -1.41
C VAL A 19 -2.20 -11.83 -1.57
N THR A 20 -3.49 -11.90 -1.29
CA THR A 20 -4.39 -10.76 -1.31
C THR A 20 -4.08 -9.99 -0.03
N SER A 21 -3.01 -9.20 -0.08
CA SER A 21 -2.62 -8.33 1.01
C SER A 21 -3.79 -7.41 1.36
N LYS A 22 -4.24 -7.45 2.61
CA LYS A 22 -5.34 -6.62 3.09
C LYS A 22 -5.02 -5.15 2.87
N VAL A 23 -5.84 -4.50 2.05
CA VAL A 23 -5.77 -3.05 1.78
C VAL A 23 -6.07 -2.24 3.05
N ILE A 24 -5.24 -1.24 3.33
CA ILE A 24 -5.44 -0.27 4.42
C ILE A 24 -5.74 1.11 3.84
N SER A 25 -7.02 1.46 3.70
CA SER A 25 -7.42 2.80 3.24
C SER A 25 -7.37 3.86 4.36
N GLN A 26 -7.69 3.46 5.59
CA GLN A 26 -7.65 4.32 6.78
C GLN A 26 -7.39 3.46 8.02
N THR A 27 -6.94 4.08 9.10
CA THR A 27 -6.76 3.42 10.40
C THR A 27 -7.73 3.95 11.45
N ASP A 28 -8.05 3.10 12.42
CA ASP A 28 -8.81 3.46 13.61
C ASP A 28 -8.11 2.86 14.84
N LEU A 29 -7.11 3.57 15.35
CA LEU A 29 -6.35 3.19 16.53
C LEU A 29 -7.00 3.80 17.77
N LYS A 30 -7.99 3.10 18.34
CA LYS A 30 -8.85 3.63 19.42
C LYS A 30 -8.11 4.09 20.68
N SER A 31 -6.91 3.59 20.93
CA SER A 31 -6.08 3.98 22.06
C SER A 31 -5.30 5.28 21.83
N LEU A 32 -5.33 5.86 20.63
CA LEU A 32 -4.56 7.05 20.25
C LEU A 32 -5.48 8.17 19.76
N THR A 33 -5.09 9.41 20.06
CA THR A 33 -5.80 10.60 19.57
C THR A 33 -5.47 10.83 18.10
N LEU A 34 -6.46 10.76 17.21
CA LEU A 34 -6.30 11.13 15.80
C LEU A 34 -6.12 12.66 15.71
N LYS A 35 -4.94 13.11 15.27
CA LYS A 35 -4.66 14.54 15.04
C LYS A 35 -5.15 15.02 13.69
N GLY A 36 -5.12 14.15 12.68
CA GLY A 36 -5.55 14.52 11.35
C GLY A 36 -5.51 13.37 10.35
N ARG A 37 -6.31 13.51 9.30
CA ARG A 37 -6.36 12.59 8.17
C ARG A 37 -6.07 13.36 6.89
N GLY A 38 -4.93 13.06 6.27
CA GLY A 38 -4.56 13.58 4.96
C GLY A 38 -5.13 12.75 3.81
N LYS A 39 -4.70 13.09 2.58
CA LYS A 39 -5.06 12.36 1.35
C LYS A 39 -4.62 10.89 1.40
N VAL A 40 -3.43 10.63 1.93
CA VAL A 40 -2.77 9.29 1.90
C VAL A 40 -2.08 8.89 3.21
N ARG A 41 -2.30 9.65 4.29
CA ARG A 41 -1.71 9.41 5.61
C ARG A 41 -2.69 9.73 6.73
N ASP A 42 -2.65 8.95 7.80
CA ASP A 42 -3.34 9.21 9.06
C ASP A 42 -2.28 9.60 10.11
N ILE A 43 -2.56 10.61 10.93
CA ILE A 43 -1.62 11.16 11.92
C ILE A 43 -2.23 11.05 13.31
N TYR A 44 -1.50 10.41 14.23
CA TYR A 44 -1.89 10.23 15.62
C TYR A 44 -0.92 10.93 16.56
N ASP A 45 -1.47 11.43 17.66
CA ASP A 45 -0.72 12.03 18.76
C ASP A 45 -0.15 10.94 19.68
N LEU A 46 1.13 11.02 20.00
CA LEU A 46 1.78 10.24 21.05
C LEU A 46 2.22 11.11 22.24
N GLY A 47 1.85 12.39 22.27
CA GLY A 47 2.26 13.36 23.29
C GLY A 47 3.52 14.13 22.87
N ASP A 48 4.69 13.53 23.04
CA ASP A 48 5.98 14.13 22.67
C ASP A 48 6.33 13.94 21.19
N ARG A 49 5.60 13.05 20.49
CA ARG A 49 5.88 12.61 19.12
C ARG A 49 4.58 12.46 18.33
N LEU A 50 4.74 12.32 17.02
CA LEU A 50 3.66 11.97 16.11
C LEU A 50 3.86 10.57 15.54
N LEU A 51 2.79 9.78 15.48
CA LEU A 51 2.73 8.57 14.69
C LEU A 51 2.12 8.91 13.32
N ILE A 52 2.89 8.71 12.26
CA ILE A 52 2.45 8.92 10.88
C ILE A 52 2.24 7.56 10.22
N VAL A 53 1.02 7.25 9.85
CA VAL A 53 0.65 5.99 9.18
C VAL A 53 0.45 6.25 7.69
N ALA A 54 1.30 5.67 6.84
CA ALA A 54 1.09 5.68 5.39
C ALA A 54 0.03 4.65 5.00
N THR A 55 -1.03 5.09 4.34
CA THR A 55 -2.12 4.21 3.88
C THR A 55 -1.89 3.76 2.44
N ASP A 56 -2.70 2.81 1.97
CA ASP A 56 -2.71 2.31 0.60
C ASP A 56 -3.44 3.26 -0.38
N ARG A 57 -4.05 4.34 0.14
CA ARG A 57 -4.65 5.39 -0.69
C ARG A 57 -3.57 6.09 -1.52
N ILE A 58 -3.95 6.43 -2.76
CA ILE A 58 -3.14 7.22 -3.69
C ILE A 58 -3.95 8.45 -4.12
N SER A 59 -3.26 9.56 -4.39
CA SER A 59 -3.87 10.77 -4.94
C SER A 59 -3.07 11.29 -6.12
N ALA A 60 -3.77 11.75 -7.15
CA ALA A 60 -3.20 12.47 -8.28
C ALA A 60 -4.20 13.53 -8.76
N PHE A 61 -3.71 14.63 -9.35
CA PHE A 61 -4.55 15.74 -9.83
C PHE A 61 -5.54 16.23 -8.76
N ASP A 62 -5.06 16.37 -7.53
CA ASP A 62 -5.83 16.76 -6.34
C ASP A 62 -6.96 15.83 -5.89
N VAL A 63 -7.17 14.69 -6.56
CA VAL A 63 -8.21 13.71 -6.22
C VAL A 63 -7.60 12.47 -5.57
N VAL A 64 -8.26 11.96 -4.52
CA VAL A 64 -7.95 10.63 -3.95
C VAL A 64 -8.64 9.57 -4.80
N MET A 65 -7.88 8.61 -5.30
CA MET A 65 -8.42 7.58 -6.19
C MET A 65 -9.29 6.58 -5.41
N PRO A 66 -10.35 6.03 -6.03
CA PRO A 66 -11.24 5.05 -5.38
C PRO A 66 -10.57 3.70 -5.14
N ASN A 67 -9.58 3.34 -5.98
CA ASN A 67 -8.86 2.07 -5.92
C ASN A 67 -7.50 2.26 -5.23
N PRO A 68 -7.37 1.85 -3.95
CA PRO A 68 -6.07 1.85 -3.27
C PRO A 68 -5.14 0.77 -3.83
N ILE A 69 -3.83 0.96 -3.65
CA ILE A 69 -2.80 0.01 -4.08
C ILE A 69 -2.36 -0.81 -2.88
N PRO A 70 -2.65 -2.13 -2.82
CA PRO A 70 -2.27 -2.96 -1.70
C PRO A 70 -0.76 -2.88 -1.40
N ASP A 71 -0.41 -2.88 -0.12
CA ASP A 71 0.98 -2.82 0.40
C ASP A 71 1.78 -1.54 0.08
N LYS A 72 1.21 -0.57 -0.64
CA LYS A 72 1.89 0.70 -0.91
C LYS A 72 2.31 1.40 0.38
N GLY A 73 1.44 1.45 1.38
CA GLY A 73 1.76 2.05 2.68
C GLY A 73 3.00 1.40 3.31
N ARG A 74 3.03 0.06 3.32
CA ARG A 74 4.13 -0.73 3.88
C ARG A 74 5.45 -0.49 3.14
N ILE A 75 5.44 -0.48 1.81
CA ILE A 75 6.65 -0.26 0.99
C ILE A 75 7.17 1.15 1.19
N LEU A 76 6.30 2.17 1.17
CA LEU A 76 6.72 3.56 1.35
C LEU A 76 7.27 3.81 2.76
N THR A 77 6.70 3.18 3.80
CA THR A 77 7.27 3.25 5.15
C THR A 77 8.67 2.65 5.22
N GLN A 78 8.91 1.50 4.59
CA GLN A 78 10.24 0.89 4.53
C GLN A 78 11.24 1.76 3.78
N LEU A 79 10.84 2.33 2.64
CA LEU A 79 11.67 3.24 1.87
C LEU A 79 12.04 4.48 2.69
N SER A 80 11.07 5.10 3.37
CA SER A 80 11.34 6.23 4.26
C SER A 80 12.31 5.84 5.38
N LYS A 81 12.14 4.67 6.00
CA LYS A 81 13.08 4.18 7.02
C LYS A 81 14.50 4.08 6.46
N PHE A 82 14.68 3.44 5.30
CA PHE A 82 15.98 3.32 4.64
C PHE A 82 16.67 4.67 4.39
N TRP A 83 15.90 5.71 4.01
CA TRP A 83 16.46 7.04 3.75
C TRP A 83 16.69 7.89 5.01
N PHE A 84 16.09 7.55 6.15
CA PHE A 84 16.25 8.29 7.41
C PHE A 84 17.25 7.66 8.37
N ASP A 85 17.69 6.43 8.11
CA ASP A 85 18.83 5.77 8.76
C ASP A 85 20.16 6.32 8.23
#